data_AF-A0A9K3PD53-F1
#
_entry.id   AF-A0A9K3PD53-F1
#
_cell.length_a   1.000
_cell.length_b   1.000
_cell.length_c   1.000
_cell.angle_alpha   90.00
_cell.angle_beta   90.00
_cell.angle_gamma   90.00
#
_symmetry.space_group_name_H-M   'P 1'
#
loop_
_entity.id
_entity.type
_entity.pdbx_description
1 polymer ?
#
loop_
_entity_poly.entity_id
_entity_poly.type
_entity_poly.pdbx_seq_one_letter_code
_entity_poly.pdbx_strand_id
1 'polypeptide(L)'
;MQFGARFLLLVVSLTLTLVVSSVNCSVEKWSLTLLLECNNPHHPHRNLDAPNFVGQRGSIKTALSTQPPSSFAWKSIPKTSGNSIDRKQLGHPTSSVFESSLKAPHLIVKSDSNNTFIQHHDADYHRRKQEWMARYTTLNGLRETFGGNRNKLWGDLDPVTTRKLYKSLLPTALCELVLDLGVPPEELAPLAYAARKAAKFYARERSRVPTRIAASAYDGFRQLKRYGKFQPSGMSYDQVWDKYRRQTFLETSASNTRNFASSEEELVARTCMKIIESSCRTNPRIDQLALRGGQKNSKLGRAEMMKIAKTLEDDVRRLLDPYSNHKP
;
A
#
# COMPACT_ATOMS: atom_id res chain seq x y z
N MET A 1 49.25 27.81 -2.58
CA MET A 1 48.12 26.91 -2.92
C MET A 1 46.99 26.82 -1.86
N GLN A 2 47.07 27.50 -0.71
CA GLN A 2 46.01 27.41 0.33
C GLN A 2 44.72 28.20 0.04
N PHE A 3 44.73 29.13 -0.92
CA PHE A 3 43.54 29.92 -1.26
C PHE A 3 42.43 29.13 -1.96
N GLY A 4 42.77 28.03 -2.66
CA GLY A 4 41.79 27.25 -3.44
C GLY A 4 40.79 26.48 -2.58
N ALA A 5 41.23 25.89 -1.45
CA ALA A 5 40.36 25.06 -0.62
C ALA A 5 39.30 25.86 0.15
N ARG A 6 39.66 27.07 0.62
CA ARG A 6 38.72 27.96 1.31
C ARG A 6 37.67 28.55 0.36
N PHE A 7 38.06 28.85 -0.87
CA PHE A 7 37.14 29.31 -1.90
C PHE A 7 36.13 28.21 -2.27
N LEU A 8 36.57 26.96 -2.42
CA LEU A 8 35.69 25.84 -2.72
C LEU A 8 34.66 25.59 -1.60
N LEU A 9 35.08 25.65 -0.33
CA LEU A 9 34.18 25.50 0.82
C LEU A 9 33.13 26.62 0.91
N LEU A 10 33.52 27.87 0.61
CA LEU A 10 32.59 28.99 0.57
C LEU A 10 31.59 28.85 -0.58
N VAL A 11 32.02 28.43 -1.77
CA VAL A 11 31.12 28.21 -2.91
C VAL A 11 30.15 27.06 -2.62
N VAL A 12 30.61 25.97 -1.99
CA VAL A 12 29.74 24.85 -1.57
C VAL A 12 28.75 25.31 -0.50
N SER A 13 29.20 26.07 0.51
CA SER A 13 28.31 26.60 1.56
C SER A 13 27.27 27.57 0.99
N LEU A 14 27.68 28.49 0.09
CA LEU A 14 26.79 29.47 -0.52
C LEU A 14 25.80 28.82 -1.47
N THR A 15 26.22 27.83 -2.26
CA THR A 15 25.32 27.06 -3.12
C THR A 15 24.37 26.20 -2.30
N LEU A 16 24.82 25.58 -1.20
CA LEU A 16 23.95 24.87 -0.27
C LEU A 16 22.94 25.84 0.35
N THR A 17 23.35 27.04 0.74
CA THR A 17 22.49 28.06 1.35
C THR A 17 21.50 28.63 0.33
N LEU A 18 21.91 28.86 -0.92
CA LEU A 18 21.01 29.33 -1.99
C LEU A 18 20.06 28.23 -2.46
N VAL A 19 20.51 26.97 -2.52
CA VAL A 19 19.62 25.82 -2.74
C VAL A 19 18.66 25.69 -1.57
N VAL A 20 19.11 25.80 -0.32
CA VAL A 20 18.25 25.77 0.86
C VAL A 20 17.30 26.97 0.90
N SER A 21 17.69 28.16 0.45
CA SER A 21 16.84 29.36 0.41
C SER A 21 15.85 29.36 -0.75
N SER A 22 16.25 28.88 -1.93
CA SER A 22 15.35 28.70 -3.08
C SER A 22 14.38 27.54 -2.84
N VAL A 23 14.88 26.46 -2.22
CA VAL A 23 14.05 25.41 -1.66
C VAL A 23 13.17 25.99 -0.57
N ASN A 24 13.64 26.82 0.38
CA ASN A 24 12.83 27.45 1.44
C ASN A 24 11.79 28.43 0.91
N CYS A 25 11.99 29.17 -0.18
CA CYS A 25 10.92 30.01 -0.71
C CYS A 25 9.76 29.16 -1.28
N SER A 26 10.10 28.00 -1.87
CA SER A 26 9.12 27.01 -2.28
C SER A 26 8.70 26.06 -1.15
N VAL A 27 9.50 25.87 -0.10
CA VAL A 27 9.30 24.94 0.99
C VAL A 27 8.67 25.63 2.18
N GLU A 28 8.72 26.94 2.35
CA GLU A 28 7.94 27.68 3.36
C GLU A 28 6.46 27.64 3.00
N LYS A 29 6.11 27.77 1.72
CA LYS A 29 4.74 27.50 1.23
C LYS A 29 4.32 26.04 1.44
N TRP A 30 5.26 25.08 1.46
CA TRP A 30 4.94 23.67 1.68
C TRP A 30 5.04 23.27 3.17
N SER A 31 5.91 23.89 3.94
CA SER A 31 6.30 23.58 5.32
C SER A 31 5.35 24.25 6.29
N LEU A 32 4.92 25.50 6.04
CA LEU A 32 3.91 26.15 6.87
C LEU A 32 2.55 25.47 6.74
N THR A 33 2.16 25.08 5.51
CA THR A 33 0.92 24.31 5.29
C THR A 33 1.02 22.89 5.88
N LEU A 34 2.18 22.23 5.82
CA LEU A 34 2.37 20.88 6.38
C LEU A 34 2.62 20.84 7.90
N LEU A 35 3.18 21.90 8.51
CA LEU A 35 3.37 22.03 9.96
C LEU A 35 2.04 22.26 10.68
N LEU A 36 1.13 23.05 10.11
CA LEU A 36 -0.25 23.23 10.60
C LEU A 36 -1.05 21.92 10.52
N GLU A 37 -0.79 21.08 9.52
CA GLU A 37 -1.49 19.81 9.31
C GLU A 37 -1.07 18.69 10.28
N CYS A 38 0.17 18.75 10.79
CA CYS A 38 0.73 17.71 11.67
C CYS A 38 0.26 17.80 13.13
N ASN A 39 -0.51 18.83 13.50
CA ASN A 39 -1.04 19.05 14.85
C ASN A 39 -2.51 18.61 15.03
N ASN A 40 -3.10 17.86 14.10
CA ASN A 40 -4.46 17.36 14.27
C ASN A 40 -4.50 15.82 14.31
N PRO A 41 -4.13 15.18 15.44
CA PRO A 41 -4.61 13.85 15.76
C PRO A 41 -6.06 14.00 16.24
N HIS A 42 -6.96 13.14 15.76
CA HIS A 42 -8.41 13.15 16.00
C HIS A 42 -9.25 13.98 15.03
N HIS A 43 -9.68 13.35 13.94
CA HIS A 43 -11.07 13.54 13.54
C HIS A 43 -11.91 12.58 14.37
N PRO A 44 -12.80 13.06 15.26
CA PRO A 44 -13.80 12.21 15.89
C PRO A 44 -14.79 11.76 14.81
N HIS A 45 -15.25 10.53 14.96
CA HIS A 45 -16.37 9.97 14.21
C HIS A 45 -17.57 10.93 14.26
N ARG A 46 -18.10 11.31 13.10
CA ARG A 46 -19.44 11.90 13.02
C ARG A 46 -20.44 10.80 13.38
N ASN A 47 -21.07 10.94 14.55
CA ASN A 47 -22.31 10.24 14.90
C ASN A 47 -23.39 10.59 13.88
N LEU A 48 -24.03 9.58 13.31
CA LEU A 48 -25.27 9.68 12.56
C LEU A 48 -26.34 8.97 13.39
N ASP A 49 -27.00 9.71 14.27
CA ASP A 49 -28.25 9.31 14.91
C ASP A 49 -29.22 10.49 14.83
N ALA A 50 -30.22 10.38 13.95
CA ALA A 50 -31.63 10.75 14.17
C ALA A 50 -32.39 10.82 12.83
N PRO A 51 -33.57 10.17 12.72
CA PRO A 51 -34.54 10.44 11.67
C PRO A 51 -35.54 11.51 12.13
N ASN A 52 -36.02 12.37 11.22
CA ASN A 52 -37.46 12.56 11.01
C ASN A 52 -37.77 13.40 9.77
N PHE A 53 -38.85 12.96 9.15
CA PHE A 53 -39.44 13.35 7.88
C PHE A 53 -40.42 14.52 8.05
N VAL A 54 -40.97 15.00 6.92
CA VAL A 54 -41.91 16.13 6.68
C VAL A 54 -41.16 17.41 6.28
N GLY A 55 -41.25 17.98 5.08
CA GLY A 55 -42.12 17.77 3.92
C GLY A 55 -42.41 19.16 3.34
N GLN A 56 -42.06 19.44 2.07
CA GLN A 56 -42.82 20.34 1.18
C GLN A 56 -42.19 20.43 -0.22
N ARG A 57 -43.10 20.48 -1.20
CA ARG A 57 -42.89 20.56 -2.65
C ARG A 57 -42.36 21.93 -3.07
N GLY A 58 -41.53 21.96 -4.10
CA GLY A 58 -41.19 23.17 -4.85
C GLY A 58 -40.36 22.86 -6.09
N SER A 59 -41.01 22.94 -7.24
CA SER A 59 -40.47 22.74 -8.59
C SER A 59 -39.43 23.82 -8.96
N ILE A 60 -38.44 23.49 -9.82
CA ILE A 60 -37.98 24.25 -11.02
C ILE A 60 -36.53 23.86 -11.45
N LYS A 61 -36.42 23.43 -12.72
CA LYS A 61 -35.34 23.54 -13.73
C LYS A 61 -33.95 22.87 -13.53
N THR A 62 -33.76 21.81 -14.31
CA THR A 62 -32.71 21.56 -15.32
C THR A 62 -31.35 22.26 -15.15
N ALA A 63 -30.34 21.50 -14.72
CA ALA A 63 -28.95 21.67 -15.16
C ALA A 63 -28.21 20.32 -15.06
N LEU A 64 -27.64 19.89 -16.19
CA LEU A 64 -26.87 18.67 -16.39
C LEU A 64 -25.58 18.75 -15.55
N SER A 65 -25.52 18.03 -14.44
CA SER A 65 -24.38 17.97 -13.52
C SER A 65 -23.90 16.52 -13.43
N THR A 66 -22.74 16.26 -14.02
CA THR A 66 -22.05 14.97 -13.99
C THR A 66 -21.53 14.71 -12.57
N GLN A 67 -22.26 13.93 -11.79
CA GLN A 67 -21.80 13.41 -10.49
C GLN A 67 -20.82 12.24 -10.68
N PRO A 68 -19.77 12.14 -9.84
CA PRO A 68 -18.98 10.92 -9.70
C PRO A 68 -19.72 9.87 -8.84
N PRO A 69 -19.48 8.56 -9.03
CA PRO A 69 -20.17 7.53 -8.27
C PRO A 69 -19.79 7.58 -6.79
N SER A 70 -20.85 7.42 -6.00
CA SER A 70 -20.98 7.46 -4.55
C SER A 70 -20.24 6.36 -3.81
N SER A 71 -19.68 6.75 -2.66
CA SER A 71 -19.59 6.01 -1.39
C SER A 71 -19.83 4.49 -1.42
N PHE A 72 -18.75 3.74 -1.24
CA PHE A 72 -18.80 2.34 -0.80
C PHE A 72 -19.29 2.28 0.66
N ALA A 73 -20.55 1.89 0.84
CA ALA A 73 -21.11 1.47 2.11
C ALA A 73 -20.81 -0.03 2.30
N TRP A 74 -20.13 -0.38 3.38
CA TRP A 74 -19.76 -1.77 3.70
C TRP A 74 -20.99 -2.52 4.23
N LYS A 75 -21.39 -3.60 3.54
CA LYS A 75 -22.26 -4.63 4.10
C LYS A 75 -21.40 -5.60 4.91
N SER A 76 -21.90 -5.97 6.07
CA SER A 76 -21.31 -6.96 6.98
C SER A 76 -21.03 -8.28 6.26
N ILE A 77 -19.80 -8.81 6.43
CA ILE A 77 -19.37 -10.09 5.86
C ILE A 77 -20.19 -11.23 6.53
N PRO A 78 -20.80 -12.16 5.78
CA PRO A 78 -21.44 -13.34 6.36
C PRO A 78 -20.38 -14.29 6.94
N LYS A 79 -20.59 -14.71 8.19
CA LYS A 79 -19.78 -15.73 8.86
C LYS A 79 -19.95 -17.07 8.15
N THR A 80 -18.93 -17.55 7.46
CA THR A 80 -18.87 -18.94 6.98
C THR A 80 -18.61 -19.87 8.15
N SER A 81 -19.57 -20.73 8.47
CA SER A 81 -19.43 -21.83 9.43
C SER A 81 -18.51 -22.91 8.85
N GLY A 82 -17.23 -22.87 9.21
CA GLY A 82 -16.24 -23.88 8.85
C GLY A 82 -16.09 -24.92 9.98
N ASN A 83 -16.10 -26.20 9.59
CA ASN A 83 -16.01 -27.37 10.44
C ASN A 83 -14.81 -27.36 11.40
N SER A 84 -15.07 -27.74 12.64
CA SER A 84 -14.10 -28.00 13.70
C SER A 84 -13.16 -29.13 13.30
N ILE A 85 -11.89 -28.81 13.06
CA ILE A 85 -10.81 -29.79 13.04
C ILE A 85 -10.04 -29.62 14.36
N ASP A 86 -10.14 -30.64 15.22
CA ASP A 86 -9.33 -30.76 16.43
C ASP A 86 -7.85 -30.70 16.08
N ARG A 87 -7.15 -29.67 16.59
CA ARG A 87 -5.70 -29.59 16.51
C ARG A 87 -5.07 -29.58 17.91
N LYS A 88 -4.60 -30.75 18.32
CA LYS A 88 -3.67 -30.92 19.44
C LYS A 88 -2.33 -30.27 19.12
N GLN A 89 -1.83 -29.54 20.12
CA GLN A 89 -0.45 -29.14 20.45
C GLN A 89 0.61 -29.21 19.34
N LEU A 90 1.25 -28.08 19.05
CA LEU A 90 2.66 -28.10 18.63
C LEU A 90 3.45 -26.96 19.29
N GLY A 91 4.46 -27.37 20.04
CA GLY A 91 5.50 -26.53 20.60
C GLY A 91 6.58 -26.16 19.59
N HIS A 92 7.50 -25.32 20.07
CA HIS A 92 8.66 -24.78 19.37
C HIS A 92 9.61 -25.88 18.82
N PRO A 93 10.23 -25.69 17.65
CA PRO A 93 11.33 -26.54 17.22
C PRO A 93 12.68 -25.99 17.69
N THR A 94 13.33 -26.73 18.58
CA THR A 94 14.80 -26.75 18.68
C THR A 94 15.32 -27.96 17.91
N SER A 95 16.37 -27.69 17.11
CA SER A 95 17.17 -28.64 16.34
C SER A 95 17.63 -29.85 17.16
N SER A 96 17.50 -31.06 16.60
CA SER A 96 18.58 -32.05 16.39
C SER A 96 18.08 -33.51 16.41
N VAL A 97 18.53 -34.27 15.39
CA VAL A 97 18.78 -35.72 15.31
C VAL A 97 17.64 -36.71 15.68
N PHE A 98 17.11 -37.44 14.68
CA PHE A 98 17.20 -38.91 14.65
C PHE A 98 16.79 -39.51 13.30
N GLU A 99 17.56 -40.50 12.88
CA GLU A 99 17.48 -41.26 11.63
C GLU A 99 16.65 -42.54 11.83
N SER A 100 15.87 -42.90 10.80
CA SER A 100 15.41 -44.25 10.39
C SER A 100 14.78 -45.22 11.42
N SER A 101 13.51 -45.57 11.19
CA SER A 101 13.06 -46.98 11.26
C SER A 101 11.76 -47.21 10.46
N LEU A 102 11.86 -48.07 9.46
CA LEU A 102 10.80 -48.57 8.59
C LEU A 102 9.82 -49.46 9.37
N LYS A 103 8.51 -49.23 9.20
CA LYS A 103 7.50 -50.29 9.17
C LYS A 103 6.21 -49.79 8.51
N ALA A 104 5.94 -50.33 7.32
CA ALA A 104 4.68 -50.15 6.61
C ALA A 104 3.60 -51.06 7.21
N PRO A 105 2.35 -50.57 7.25
CA PRO A 105 1.20 -51.43 7.04
C PRO A 105 0.41 -51.02 5.79
N HIS A 106 0.16 -52.02 4.96
CA HIS A 106 -0.79 -52.04 3.86
C HIS A 106 -2.12 -51.41 4.28
N LEU A 107 -2.47 -50.26 3.69
CA LEU A 107 -3.81 -49.71 3.72
C LEU A 107 -4.25 -49.34 2.31
N ILE A 108 -5.49 -49.70 2.04
CA ILE A 108 -6.19 -49.67 0.76
C ILE A 108 -6.22 -48.23 0.22
N VAL A 109 -5.45 -47.98 -0.84
CA VAL A 109 -5.41 -46.69 -1.55
C VAL A 109 -6.58 -46.63 -2.52
N LYS A 110 -7.63 -45.91 -2.13
CA LYS A 110 -8.68 -45.43 -3.04
C LYS A 110 -8.93 -43.94 -2.77
N SER A 111 -8.05 -43.05 -3.27
CA SER A 111 -8.34 -41.63 -3.55
C SER A 111 -7.11 -40.83 -4.08
N ASP A 112 -6.37 -41.31 -5.08
CA ASP A 112 -5.13 -40.63 -5.53
C ASP A 112 -5.34 -39.49 -6.55
N SER A 113 -6.50 -39.45 -7.22
CA SER A 113 -6.75 -38.47 -8.29
C SER A 113 -7.10 -37.07 -7.78
N ASN A 114 -7.72 -36.95 -6.60
CA ASN A 114 -8.11 -35.63 -6.06
C ASN A 114 -6.98 -34.94 -5.30
N ASN A 115 -6.06 -35.69 -4.69
CA ASN A 115 -4.95 -35.14 -3.92
C ASN A 115 -3.86 -34.53 -4.83
N THR A 116 -3.60 -35.16 -5.98
CA THR A 116 -2.64 -34.66 -6.98
C THR A 116 -3.10 -33.38 -7.66
N PHE A 117 -4.41 -33.24 -7.92
CA PHE A 117 -4.98 -32.04 -8.52
C PHE A 117 -4.85 -30.80 -7.62
N ILE A 118 -5.14 -30.95 -6.32
CA ILE A 118 -5.03 -29.84 -5.34
C ILE A 118 -3.57 -29.38 -5.20
N GLN A 119 -2.62 -30.32 -5.11
CA GLN A 119 -1.20 -29.98 -4.98
C GLN A 119 -0.64 -29.23 -6.20
N HIS A 120 -1.06 -29.57 -7.42
CA HIS A 120 -0.59 -28.88 -8.62
C HIS A 120 -1.14 -27.45 -8.71
N HIS A 121 -2.39 -27.25 -8.28
CA HIS A 121 -3.04 -25.92 -8.26
C HIS A 121 -2.34 -24.95 -7.30
N ASP A 122 -2.00 -25.43 -6.10
CA ASP A 122 -1.26 -24.65 -5.11
C ASP A 122 0.15 -24.27 -5.60
N ALA A 123 0.85 -25.22 -6.25
CA ALA A 123 2.18 -24.97 -6.81
C ALA A 123 2.16 -23.91 -7.93
N ASP A 124 1.18 -23.99 -8.83
CA ASP A 124 0.99 -23.00 -9.90
C ASP A 124 0.62 -21.61 -9.35
N TYR A 125 -0.23 -21.54 -8.33
CA TYR A 125 -0.55 -20.29 -7.64
C TYR A 125 0.70 -19.67 -7.01
N HIS A 126 1.48 -20.46 -6.27
CA HIS A 126 2.72 -19.96 -5.65
C HIS A 126 3.73 -19.48 -6.69
N ARG A 127 3.88 -20.17 -7.82
CA ARG A 127 4.75 -19.72 -8.92
C ARG A 127 4.31 -18.36 -9.45
N ARG A 128 3.02 -18.19 -9.76
CA ARG A 128 2.49 -16.91 -10.29
C ARG A 128 2.54 -15.79 -9.25
N LYS A 129 2.34 -16.10 -7.98
CA LYS A 129 2.53 -15.17 -6.86
C LYS A 129 3.96 -14.68 -6.77
N GLN A 130 4.96 -15.57 -6.91
CA GLN A 130 6.37 -15.18 -6.95
C GLN A 130 6.71 -14.35 -8.18
N GLU A 131 6.12 -14.66 -9.33
CA GLU A 131 6.27 -13.85 -10.55
C GLU A 131 5.72 -12.43 -10.34
N TRP A 132 4.52 -12.31 -9.75
CA TRP A 132 3.93 -11.02 -9.41
C TRP A 132 4.81 -10.26 -8.41
N MET A 133 5.33 -10.95 -7.39
CA MET A 133 6.26 -10.38 -6.42
C MET A 133 7.50 -9.80 -7.09
N ALA A 134 8.17 -10.58 -7.93
CA ALA A 134 9.38 -10.16 -8.63
C ALA A 134 9.14 -8.88 -9.43
N ARG A 135 8.01 -8.81 -10.16
CA ARG A 135 7.62 -7.67 -11.00
C ARG A 135 7.26 -6.41 -10.21
N TYR A 136 6.44 -6.54 -9.16
CA TYR A 136 5.77 -5.37 -8.55
C TYR A 136 6.24 -5.00 -7.14
N THR A 137 6.93 -5.89 -6.44
CA THR A 137 7.44 -5.63 -5.08
C THR A 137 8.89 -5.17 -5.04
N THR A 138 9.57 -5.15 -6.19
CA THR A 138 10.96 -4.72 -6.32
C THR A 138 11.07 -3.50 -7.24
N LEU A 139 12.08 -2.67 -6.99
CA LEU A 139 12.35 -1.50 -7.84
C LEU A 139 12.78 -1.91 -9.26
N ASN A 140 13.57 -2.99 -9.37
CA ASN A 140 14.05 -3.49 -10.65
C ASN A 140 12.91 -4.07 -11.49
N GLY A 141 12.00 -4.85 -10.88
CA GLY A 141 10.82 -5.35 -11.60
C GLY A 141 9.95 -4.23 -12.18
N LEU A 142 9.77 -3.13 -11.43
CA LEU A 142 9.05 -1.96 -11.95
C LEU A 142 9.81 -1.26 -13.09
N ARG A 143 11.15 -1.21 -13.05
CA ARG A 143 11.98 -0.68 -14.15
C ARG A 143 11.89 -1.55 -15.40
N GLU A 144 11.88 -2.87 -15.25
CA GLU A 144 11.72 -3.82 -16.35
C GLU A 144 10.32 -3.72 -16.97
N THR A 145 9.29 -3.59 -16.14
CA THR A 145 7.89 -3.56 -16.59
C THR A 145 7.49 -2.22 -17.22
N PHE A 146 7.87 -1.11 -16.60
CA PHE A 146 7.39 0.23 -17.00
C PHE A 146 8.50 1.16 -17.53
N GLY A 147 9.73 0.67 -17.63
CA GLY A 147 10.90 1.44 -18.03
C GLY A 147 11.56 2.22 -16.89
N GLY A 148 12.83 2.56 -17.09
CA GLY A 148 13.64 3.34 -16.14
C GLY A 148 13.58 4.85 -16.34
N ASN A 149 14.33 5.58 -15.52
CA ASN A 149 14.51 7.03 -15.65
C ASN A 149 15.26 7.39 -16.95
N ARG A 150 14.59 8.09 -17.86
CA ARG A 150 15.17 8.52 -19.15
C ARG A 150 16.33 9.51 -19.00
N ASN A 151 16.31 10.33 -17.94
CA ASN A 151 17.28 11.40 -17.71
C ASN A 151 18.40 11.01 -16.72
N LYS A 152 18.60 9.70 -16.50
CA LYS A 152 19.60 9.08 -15.60
C LYS A 152 19.62 9.67 -14.18
N LEU A 153 20.28 10.81 -14.00
CA LEU A 153 20.45 11.48 -12.72
C LEU A 153 19.32 12.46 -12.40
N TRP A 154 18.86 13.25 -13.39
CA TRP A 154 17.98 14.40 -13.11
C TRP A 154 16.53 14.04 -12.82
N GLY A 155 16.05 12.89 -13.31
CA GLY A 155 14.63 12.54 -13.28
C GLY A 155 13.90 13.05 -14.53
N ASP A 156 12.87 12.32 -14.96
CA ASP A 156 12.10 12.62 -16.16
C ASP A 156 10.70 13.21 -15.85
N LEU A 157 10.24 13.13 -14.60
CA LEU A 157 8.90 13.53 -14.20
C LEU A 157 8.88 14.77 -13.29
N ASP A 158 7.95 15.66 -13.57
CA ASP A 158 7.56 16.74 -12.66
C ASP A 158 6.80 16.20 -11.43
N PRO A 159 6.67 16.99 -10.35
CA PRO A 159 6.02 16.54 -9.11
C PRO A 159 4.56 16.09 -9.29
N VAL A 160 3.80 16.74 -10.18
CA VAL A 160 2.39 16.44 -10.44
C VAL A 160 2.27 15.08 -11.11
N THR A 161 3.06 14.87 -12.17
CA THR A 161 3.12 13.61 -12.92
C THR A 161 3.67 12.47 -12.08
N THR A 162 4.70 12.73 -11.28
CA THR A 162 5.23 11.79 -10.29
C THR A 162 4.12 11.32 -9.35
N ARG A 163 3.29 12.26 -8.84
CA ARG A 163 2.19 11.90 -7.94
C ARG A 163 1.14 11.04 -8.62
N LYS A 164 0.77 11.36 -9.86
CA LYS A 164 -0.18 10.57 -10.64
C LYS A 164 0.37 9.17 -10.94
N LEU A 165 1.63 9.07 -11.35
CA LEU A 165 2.32 7.78 -11.54
C LEU A 165 2.33 6.95 -10.26
N TYR A 166 2.66 7.57 -9.12
CA TYR A 166 2.60 6.88 -7.83
C TYR A 166 1.21 6.31 -7.54
N LYS A 167 0.14 7.07 -7.82
CA LYS A 167 -1.24 6.63 -7.62
C LYS A 167 -1.62 5.47 -8.56
N SER A 168 -1.20 5.51 -9.82
CA SER A 168 -1.48 4.42 -10.79
C SER A 168 -0.73 3.13 -10.49
N LEU A 169 0.33 3.19 -9.67
CA LEU A 169 1.12 2.02 -9.25
C LEU A 169 0.67 1.42 -7.91
N LEU A 170 -0.38 1.97 -7.28
CA LEU A 170 -0.88 1.40 -6.04
C LEU A 170 -1.57 0.06 -6.30
N PRO A 171 -1.42 -0.92 -5.41
CA PRO A 171 -1.96 -2.26 -5.60
C PRO A 171 -3.47 -2.31 -5.28
N THR A 172 -4.28 -1.45 -5.90
CA THR A 172 -5.73 -1.37 -5.65
C THR A 172 -6.44 -2.67 -5.97
N ALA A 173 -6.00 -3.38 -7.01
CA ALA A 173 -6.56 -4.69 -7.36
C ALA A 173 -6.30 -5.77 -6.29
N LEU A 174 -5.24 -5.65 -5.45
CA LEU A 174 -5.08 -6.58 -4.32
C LEU A 174 -6.21 -6.43 -3.29
N CYS A 175 -6.73 -5.21 -3.12
CA CYS A 175 -7.87 -4.96 -2.26
C CYS A 175 -9.13 -5.67 -2.79
N GLU A 176 -9.30 -5.78 -4.12
CA GLU A 176 -10.42 -6.50 -4.76
C GLU A 176 -10.31 -8.02 -4.55
N LEU A 177 -9.11 -8.59 -4.69
CA LEU A 177 -8.89 -10.05 -4.53
C LEU A 177 -9.32 -10.57 -3.15
N VAL A 178 -9.06 -9.81 -2.08
CA VAL A 178 -9.47 -10.24 -0.73
C VAL A 178 -10.99 -10.30 -0.61
N LEU A 179 -11.69 -9.36 -1.23
CA LEU A 179 -13.14 -9.24 -1.13
C LEU A 179 -13.87 -10.24 -2.04
N ASP A 180 -13.36 -10.45 -3.25
CA ASP A 180 -14.06 -11.20 -4.29
C ASP A 180 -13.68 -12.69 -4.31
N LEU A 181 -12.42 -13.03 -3.99
CA LEU A 181 -11.89 -14.39 -4.16
C LEU A 181 -11.59 -15.12 -2.85
N GLY A 182 -11.76 -14.45 -1.70
CA GLY A 182 -11.56 -15.07 -0.39
C GLY A 182 -10.11 -15.46 -0.09
N VAL A 183 -9.14 -14.83 -0.74
CA VAL A 183 -7.70 -15.06 -0.46
C VAL A 183 -7.38 -14.52 0.94
N PRO A 184 -6.68 -15.29 1.81
CA PRO A 184 -6.38 -14.88 3.17
C PRO A 184 -5.59 -13.56 3.21
N PRO A 185 -6.01 -12.57 4.01
CA PRO A 185 -5.35 -11.27 4.05
C PRO A 185 -3.94 -11.33 4.63
N GLU A 186 -3.60 -12.37 5.40
CA GLU A 186 -2.26 -12.61 5.96
C GLU A 186 -1.21 -12.78 4.86
N GLU A 187 -1.59 -13.42 3.76
CA GLU A 187 -0.70 -13.58 2.62
C GLU A 187 -0.55 -12.28 1.84
N LEU A 188 -1.65 -11.54 1.67
CA LEU A 188 -1.72 -10.35 0.81
C LEU A 188 -1.18 -9.08 1.48
N ALA A 189 -1.17 -8.98 2.80
CA ALA A 189 -0.70 -7.80 3.51
C ALA A 189 0.81 -7.50 3.29
N PRO A 190 1.74 -8.46 3.41
CA PRO A 190 3.15 -8.25 3.07
C PRO A 190 3.36 -7.85 1.61
N LEU A 191 2.62 -8.48 0.69
CA LEU A 191 2.65 -8.20 -0.75
C LEU A 191 2.23 -6.75 -1.04
N ALA A 192 1.09 -6.32 -0.50
CA ALA A 192 0.56 -4.97 -0.70
C ALA A 192 1.50 -3.90 -0.13
N TYR A 193 2.07 -4.14 1.05
CA TYR A 193 3.06 -3.24 1.64
C TYR A 193 4.33 -3.13 0.77
N ALA A 194 4.88 -4.27 0.33
CA ALA A 194 6.09 -4.30 -0.48
C ALA A 194 5.88 -3.62 -1.84
N ALA A 195 4.74 -3.91 -2.50
CA ALA A 195 4.36 -3.26 -3.76
C ALA A 195 4.20 -1.75 -3.62
N ARG A 196 3.51 -1.26 -2.58
CA ARG A 196 3.40 0.18 -2.31
C ARG A 196 4.77 0.82 -2.07
N LYS A 197 5.65 0.14 -1.33
CA LYS A 197 7.00 0.63 -1.04
C LYS A 197 7.83 0.72 -2.32
N ALA A 198 7.80 -0.29 -3.18
CA ALA A 198 8.44 -0.30 -4.49
C ALA A 198 7.89 0.82 -5.39
N ALA A 199 6.56 0.96 -5.48
CA ALA A 199 5.90 2.03 -6.23
C ALA A 199 6.35 3.43 -5.77
N LYS A 200 6.50 3.63 -4.45
CA LYS A 200 7.02 4.89 -3.88
C LYS A 200 8.46 5.15 -4.33
N PHE A 201 9.34 4.15 -4.27
CA PHE A 201 10.73 4.31 -4.70
C PHE A 201 10.86 4.54 -6.20
N TYR A 202 10.08 3.82 -7.01
CA TYR A 202 10.04 3.97 -8.45
C TYR A 202 9.57 5.37 -8.86
N ALA A 203 8.50 5.87 -8.26
CA ALA A 203 8.05 7.25 -8.50
C ALA A 203 9.12 8.28 -8.11
N ARG A 204 9.82 8.08 -6.98
CA ARG A 204 10.92 8.95 -6.54
C ARG A 204 12.12 8.94 -7.48
N GLU A 205 12.46 7.77 -8.02
CA GLU A 205 13.54 7.63 -9.00
C GLU A 205 13.23 8.42 -10.27
N ARG A 206 11.97 8.39 -10.73
CA ARG A 206 11.57 9.15 -11.93
C ARG A 206 11.34 10.64 -11.66
N SER A 207 11.11 11.03 -10.41
CA SER A 207 10.97 12.43 -10.02
C SER A 207 12.27 13.22 -10.12
N ARG A 208 12.14 14.54 -10.34
CA ARG A 208 13.30 15.46 -10.34
C ARG A 208 14.10 15.39 -9.03
N VAL A 209 15.44 15.47 -9.11
CA VAL A 209 16.35 15.36 -7.95
C VAL A 209 15.93 16.22 -6.75
N PRO A 210 15.61 17.53 -6.91
CA PRO A 210 15.19 18.34 -5.77
C PRO A 210 13.93 17.80 -5.10
N THR A 211 12.96 17.34 -5.90
CA THR A 211 11.71 16.73 -5.41
C THR A 211 11.98 15.41 -4.69
N ARG A 212 12.90 14.59 -5.20
CA ARG A 212 13.31 13.33 -4.57
C ARG A 212 13.94 13.54 -3.18
N ILE A 213 14.85 14.50 -3.08
CA ILE A 213 15.52 14.84 -1.82
C ILE A 213 14.49 15.40 -0.83
N ALA A 214 13.68 16.37 -1.25
CA ALA A 214 12.65 16.97 -0.39
C ALA A 214 11.65 15.92 0.13
N ALA A 215 11.17 15.02 -0.73
CA ALA A 215 10.26 13.95 -0.32
C ALA A 215 10.90 12.95 0.67
N SER A 216 12.21 12.67 0.52
CA SER A 216 12.94 11.76 1.40
C SER A 216 13.24 12.41 2.75
N ALA A 217 13.62 13.68 2.76
CA ALA A 217 13.81 14.48 3.96
C ALA A 217 12.50 14.65 4.73
N TYR A 218 11.39 14.93 4.05
CA TYR A 218 10.07 15.04 4.67
C TYR A 218 9.63 13.72 5.35
N ASP A 219 9.79 12.58 4.66
CA ASP A 219 9.51 11.27 5.25
C ASP A 219 10.39 11.04 6.49
N GLY A 220 11.70 11.29 6.38
CA GLY A 220 12.65 11.10 7.48
C GLY A 220 12.34 11.99 8.68
N PHE A 221 12.03 13.27 8.47
CA PHE A 221 11.64 14.21 9.51
C PHE A 221 10.34 13.80 10.20
N ARG A 222 9.34 13.36 9.43
CA ARG A 222 8.07 12.87 9.98
C ARG A 222 8.29 11.64 10.87
N GLN A 223 9.19 10.74 10.49
CA GLN A 223 9.54 9.59 11.32
C GLN A 223 10.34 9.99 12.56
N LEU A 224 11.28 10.92 12.42
CA LEU A 224 12.05 11.45 13.54
C LEU A 224 11.13 12.06 14.60
N LYS A 225 10.15 12.87 14.19
CA LYS A 225 9.17 13.48 15.11
C LYS A 225 8.29 12.44 15.84
N ARG A 226 7.92 11.34 15.18
CA ARG A 226 7.00 10.34 15.76
C ARG A 226 7.69 9.24 16.56
N TYR A 227 8.87 8.81 16.13
CA TYR A 227 9.55 7.62 16.65
C TYR A 227 10.96 7.92 17.15
N GLY A 228 11.43 9.17 17.09
CA GLY A 228 12.79 9.54 17.49
C GLY A 228 13.89 9.01 16.56
N LYS A 229 13.55 8.45 15.39
CA LYS A 229 14.50 7.88 14.43
C LYS A 229 14.28 8.45 13.03
N PHE A 230 15.35 8.98 12.43
CA PHE A 230 15.31 9.48 11.07
C PHE A 230 15.35 8.31 10.08
N GLN A 231 14.23 8.07 9.37
CA GLN A 231 14.08 6.97 8.43
C GLN A 231 13.56 7.47 7.08
N PRO A 232 14.44 7.83 6.12
CA PRO A 232 14.04 8.43 4.83
C PRO A 232 13.29 7.44 3.91
N SER A 233 13.44 6.14 4.16
CA SER A 233 12.74 5.07 3.45
C SER A 233 11.28 4.89 3.91
N GLY A 234 10.89 5.48 5.04
CA GLY A 234 9.59 5.28 5.69
C GLY A 234 9.62 4.18 6.76
N MET A 235 8.44 3.75 7.22
CA MET A 235 8.32 2.71 8.25
C MET A 235 8.68 1.33 7.67
N SER A 236 9.28 0.46 8.49
CA SER A 236 9.42 -0.98 8.20
C SER A 236 8.06 -1.69 8.24
N TYR A 237 8.02 -2.94 7.77
CA TYR A 237 6.79 -3.74 7.81
C TYR A 237 6.35 -3.96 9.27
N ASP A 238 7.28 -4.32 10.16
CA ASP A 238 7.00 -4.56 11.58
C ASP A 238 6.46 -3.29 12.26
N GLN A 239 7.01 -2.11 11.95
CA GLN A 239 6.49 -0.85 12.47
C GLN A 239 5.08 -0.55 11.97
N VAL A 240 4.79 -0.87 10.71
CA VAL A 240 3.44 -0.74 10.12
C VAL A 240 2.49 -1.73 10.80
N TRP A 241 2.92 -2.98 10.99
CA TRP A 241 2.20 -4.02 11.70
C TRP A 241 1.84 -3.58 13.12
N ASP A 242 2.83 -3.20 13.93
CA ASP A 242 2.63 -2.78 15.31
C ASP A 242 1.72 -1.56 15.42
N LYS A 243 1.80 -0.64 14.46
CA LYS A 243 0.92 0.52 14.39
C LYS A 243 -0.53 0.09 14.18
N TYR A 244 -0.80 -0.76 13.18
CA TYR A 244 -2.16 -1.19 12.86
C TYR A 244 -2.71 -2.22 13.85
N ARG A 245 -1.88 -3.10 14.40
CA ARG A 245 -2.26 -4.05 15.46
C ARG A 245 -2.73 -3.31 16.70
N ARG A 246 -1.96 -2.31 17.17
CA ARG A 246 -2.38 -1.45 18.30
C ARG A 246 -3.68 -0.73 18.00
N GLN A 247 -3.83 -0.17 16.79
CA GLN A 247 -5.05 0.53 16.40
C GLN A 247 -6.27 -0.41 16.42
N THR A 248 -6.14 -1.61 15.84
CA THR A 248 -7.22 -2.61 15.82
C THR A 248 -7.52 -3.12 17.22
N PHE A 249 -6.52 -3.35 18.06
CA PHE A 249 -6.71 -3.76 19.45
C PHE A 249 -7.52 -2.72 20.23
N LEU A 250 -7.22 -1.43 20.07
CA LEU A 250 -7.96 -0.34 20.72
C LEU A 250 -9.40 -0.23 20.19
N GLU A 251 -9.60 -0.32 18.88
CA GLU A 251 -10.94 -0.29 18.27
C GLU A 251 -11.79 -1.49 18.70
N THR A 252 -11.21 -2.69 18.74
CA THR A 252 -11.87 -3.90 19.23
C THR A 252 -12.17 -3.77 20.73
N SER A 253 -11.22 -3.32 21.56
CA SER A 253 -11.44 -3.13 23.00
C SER A 253 -12.52 -2.09 23.31
N ALA A 254 -12.60 -1.01 22.52
CA ALA A 254 -13.61 0.03 22.67
C ALA A 254 -15.02 -0.39 22.22
N SER A 255 -15.12 -1.35 21.28
CA SER A 255 -16.40 -1.85 20.76
C SER A 255 -16.90 -3.12 21.46
N ASN A 256 -15.99 -3.93 22.03
CA ASN A 256 -16.30 -5.23 22.65
C ASN A 256 -16.76 -5.18 24.11
N THR A 257 -17.39 -4.09 24.57
CA THR A 257 -18.15 -4.14 25.84
C THR A 257 -19.30 -5.17 25.81
N ARG A 258 -19.59 -5.82 24.66
CA ARG A 258 -20.68 -6.82 24.53
C ARG A 258 -20.31 -8.19 23.97
N ASN A 259 -19.09 -8.45 23.48
CA ASN A 259 -18.68 -9.78 22.98
C ASN A 259 -17.27 -10.13 23.48
N PHE A 260 -17.23 -11.04 24.44
CA PHE A 260 -16.05 -11.53 25.13
C PHE A 260 -15.29 -12.52 24.22
N ALA A 261 -13.98 -12.28 24.02
CA ALA A 261 -13.03 -13.02 23.18
C ALA A 261 -13.16 -12.83 21.65
N SER A 262 -12.67 -11.69 21.15
CA SER A 262 -12.13 -11.66 19.78
C SER A 262 -10.97 -12.67 19.74
N SER A 263 -11.06 -13.68 18.87
CA SER A 263 -9.94 -14.58 18.62
C SER A 263 -8.71 -13.76 18.18
N GLU A 264 -7.51 -14.19 18.58
CA GLU A 264 -6.26 -13.58 18.10
C GLU A 264 -6.19 -13.61 16.57
N GLU A 265 -6.75 -14.66 15.96
CA GLU A 265 -6.83 -14.81 14.50
C GLU A 265 -7.68 -13.70 13.86
N GLU A 266 -8.80 -13.32 14.48
CA GLU A 266 -9.64 -12.21 13.99
C GLU A 266 -8.90 -10.87 14.09
N LEU A 267 -8.14 -10.66 15.18
CA LEU A 267 -7.31 -9.48 15.36
C LEU A 267 -6.20 -9.39 14.29
N VAL A 268 -5.58 -10.53 13.96
CA VAL A 268 -4.56 -10.67 12.91
C VAL A 268 -5.17 -10.36 11.55
N ALA A 269 -6.25 -11.05 11.15
CA ALA A 269 -6.91 -10.85 9.87
C ALA A 269 -7.36 -9.39 9.68
N ARG A 270 -7.96 -8.79 10.72
CA ARG A 270 -8.39 -7.38 10.70
C ARG A 270 -7.22 -6.41 10.60
N THR A 271 -6.08 -6.73 11.20
CA THR A 271 -4.85 -5.94 11.07
C THR A 271 -4.29 -6.03 9.65
N CYS A 272 -4.23 -7.24 9.08
CA CYS A 272 -3.82 -7.47 7.69
C CYS A 272 -4.71 -6.68 6.71
N MET A 273 -6.03 -6.72 6.89
CA MET A 273 -6.99 -5.94 6.08
C MET A 273 -6.71 -4.44 6.12
N LYS A 274 -6.45 -3.87 7.31
CA LYS A 274 -6.08 -2.45 7.41
C LYS A 274 -4.77 -2.12 6.70
N ILE A 275 -3.79 -3.02 6.74
CA ILE A 275 -2.54 -2.84 6.02
C ILE A 275 -2.79 -2.82 4.51
N ILE A 276 -3.58 -3.75 3.99
CA ILE A 276 -3.96 -3.84 2.57
C ILE A 276 -4.70 -2.55 2.15
N GLU A 277 -5.75 -2.17 2.85
CA GLU A 277 -6.51 -0.95 2.56
C GLU A 277 -5.64 0.31 2.59
N SER A 278 -4.81 0.45 3.63
CA SER A 278 -3.90 1.59 3.75
C SER A 278 -2.86 1.60 2.63
N SER A 279 -2.53 0.43 2.10
CA SER A 279 -1.59 0.27 1.00
C SER A 279 -2.18 0.64 -0.36
N CYS A 280 -3.50 0.52 -0.51
CA CYS A 280 -4.26 0.98 -1.68
C CYS A 280 -4.61 2.49 -1.64
N ARG A 281 -4.50 3.17 -0.48
CA ARG A 281 -4.94 4.58 -0.32
C ARG A 281 -3.80 5.61 -0.25
N THR A 282 -4.04 6.81 -0.77
CA THR A 282 -3.16 7.99 -0.63
C THR A 282 -3.71 8.99 0.38
N ASN A 283 -2.86 9.90 0.86
CA ASN A 283 -3.31 11.05 1.65
C ASN A 283 -3.99 12.08 0.73
N PRO A 284 -5.29 12.38 0.90
CA PRO A 284 -6.04 13.29 0.03
C PRO A 284 -5.52 14.73 0.10
N ARG A 285 -4.97 15.16 1.24
CA ARG A 285 -4.41 16.51 1.39
C ARG A 285 -3.14 16.69 0.57
N ILE A 286 -2.29 15.66 0.56
CA ILE A 286 -1.10 15.63 -0.31
C ILE A 286 -1.49 15.52 -1.78
N ASP A 287 -2.55 14.77 -2.10
CA ASP A 287 -3.09 14.71 -3.46
C ASP A 287 -3.58 16.08 -3.92
N GLN A 288 -4.38 16.76 -3.09
CA GLN A 288 -4.85 18.11 -3.38
C GLN A 288 -3.67 19.06 -3.56
N LEU A 289 -2.71 19.09 -2.62
CA LEU A 289 -1.53 19.96 -2.70
C LEU A 289 -0.71 19.73 -3.97
N ALA A 290 -0.42 18.47 -4.30
CA ALA A 290 0.37 18.11 -5.47
C ALA A 290 -0.37 18.34 -6.80
N LEU A 291 -1.69 18.22 -6.82
CA LEU A 291 -2.51 18.33 -8.04
C LEU A 291 -3.12 19.72 -8.26
N ARG A 292 -3.11 20.60 -7.25
CA ARG A 292 -3.68 21.97 -7.31
C ARG A 292 -2.94 22.92 -8.26
N GLY A 293 -1.71 22.58 -8.66
CA GLY A 293 -0.80 23.44 -9.45
C GLY A 293 -1.04 23.54 -10.97
N GLY A 294 -2.14 23.00 -11.51
CA GLY A 294 -2.54 23.22 -12.90
C GLY A 294 -1.89 22.28 -13.94
N GLN A 295 -2.69 21.96 -14.97
CA GLN A 295 -2.38 21.05 -16.07
C GLN A 295 -1.31 21.59 -17.03
N LYS A 296 -0.07 21.80 -16.58
CA LYS A 296 1.02 22.12 -17.51
C LYS A 296 1.52 20.83 -18.16
N ASN A 297 1.10 20.60 -19.42
CA ASN A 297 1.64 19.63 -20.40
C ASN A 297 2.62 18.60 -19.82
N SER A 298 2.11 17.61 -19.07
CA SER A 298 2.96 16.53 -18.57
C SER A 298 3.38 15.64 -19.74
N LYS A 299 4.68 15.52 -19.98
CA LYS A 299 5.26 14.66 -21.04
C LYS A 299 4.84 13.19 -20.91
N LEU A 300 4.52 12.73 -19.70
CA LEU A 300 3.83 11.47 -19.49
C LEU A 300 2.33 11.70 -19.73
N GLY A 301 1.85 11.26 -20.88
CA GLY A 301 0.45 11.41 -21.25
C GLY A 301 -0.46 10.64 -20.28
N ARG A 302 -1.67 11.16 -20.06
CA ARG A 302 -2.74 10.45 -19.33
C ARG A 302 -2.92 8.99 -19.81
N ALA A 303 -2.72 8.76 -21.11
CA ALA A 303 -2.76 7.45 -21.73
C ALA A 303 -1.72 6.47 -21.17
N GLU A 304 -0.49 6.93 -20.90
CA GLU A 304 0.57 6.06 -20.35
C GLU A 304 0.27 5.66 -18.90
N MET A 305 -0.24 6.59 -18.08
CA MET A 305 -0.67 6.27 -16.71
C MET A 305 -1.83 5.27 -16.69
N MET A 306 -2.79 5.44 -17.61
CA MET A 306 -3.91 4.52 -17.75
C MET A 306 -3.44 3.14 -18.22
N LYS A 307 -2.46 3.09 -19.13
CA LYS A 307 -1.82 1.84 -19.55
C LYS A 307 -1.13 1.15 -18.37
N ILE A 308 -0.37 1.88 -17.56
CA ILE A 308 0.30 1.33 -16.36
C ILE A 308 -0.71 0.75 -15.37
N ALA A 309 -1.76 1.51 -15.04
CA ALA A 309 -2.81 1.04 -14.13
C ALA A 309 -3.50 -0.21 -14.67
N LYS A 310 -3.89 -0.20 -15.95
CA LYS A 310 -4.51 -1.35 -16.61
C LYS A 310 -3.60 -2.58 -16.60
N THR A 311 -2.33 -2.43 -16.95
CA THR A 311 -1.37 -3.54 -16.93
C THR A 311 -1.22 -4.12 -15.52
N LEU A 312 -1.18 -3.28 -14.48
CA LEU A 312 -1.11 -3.74 -13.10
C LEU A 312 -2.37 -4.51 -12.69
N GLU A 313 -3.56 -4.00 -13.03
CA GLU A 313 -4.84 -4.68 -12.76
C GLU A 313 -4.94 -6.02 -13.50
N ASP A 314 -4.60 -6.04 -14.79
CA ASP A 314 -4.62 -7.24 -15.62
C ASP A 314 -3.63 -8.30 -15.08
N ASP A 315 -2.42 -7.89 -14.66
CA ASP A 315 -1.44 -8.81 -14.09
C ASP A 315 -1.83 -9.30 -12.69
N VAL A 316 -2.46 -8.47 -11.85
CA VAL A 316 -3.00 -8.91 -10.56
C VAL A 316 -4.05 -10.01 -10.78
N ARG A 317 -5.01 -9.77 -11.68
CA ARG A 317 -6.03 -10.78 -12.01
C ARG A 317 -5.41 -12.03 -12.63
N ARG A 318 -4.47 -11.90 -13.58
CA ARG A 318 -3.85 -13.05 -14.24
C ARG A 318 -2.97 -13.89 -13.31
N LEU A 319 -2.21 -13.25 -12.43
CA LEU A 319 -1.19 -13.93 -11.62
C LEU A 319 -1.69 -14.35 -10.24
N LEU A 320 -2.65 -13.63 -9.67
CA LEU A 320 -3.09 -13.86 -8.29
C LEU A 320 -4.52 -14.38 -8.17
N ASP A 321 -5.28 -14.46 -9.26
CA ASP A 321 -6.56 -15.15 -9.24
C ASP A 321 -6.31 -16.68 -9.23
N PRO A 322 -6.74 -17.41 -8.18
CA PRO A 322 -6.65 -18.86 -8.14
C PRO A 322 -7.47 -19.53 -9.27
N TYR A 323 -8.49 -18.88 -9.82
CA TYR A 323 -9.42 -19.47 -10.79
C TYR A 323 -9.18 -19.08 -12.25
N SER A 324 -8.21 -18.20 -12.54
CA SER A 324 -7.99 -17.66 -13.90
C SER A 324 -7.64 -18.72 -14.96
N ASN A 325 -7.12 -19.88 -14.56
CA ASN A 325 -6.71 -20.94 -15.47
C ASN A 325 -7.87 -21.86 -15.92
N HIS A 326 -9.09 -21.63 -15.46
CA HIS A 326 -10.26 -22.46 -15.78
C HIS A 326 -11.17 -21.89 -16.87
N LYS A 327 -10.74 -20.90 -17.65
CA LYS A 327 -11.45 -20.56 -18.88
C LYS A 327 -11.00 -21.50 -20.00
N PRO A 328 -11.87 -22.42 -20.48
CA PRO A 328 -11.58 -23.30 -21.60
C PRO A 328 -11.37 -22.54 -22.91
#